data_AF-A0A0F9LTW2-F1
#
_entry.id   AF-A0A0F9LTW2-F1
#
_cell.length_a   1.000
_cell.length_b   1.000
_cell.length_c   1.000
_cell.angle_alpha   90.00
_cell.angle_beta   90.00
_cell.angle_gamma   90.00
#
_symmetry.space_group_name_H-M   'P 1'
#
loop_
_entity.id
_entity.type
_entity.pdbx_description
1 polymer ?
#
loop_
_entity_poly.entity_id
_entity_poly.type
_entity_poly.pdbx_seq_one_letter_code
_entity_poly.pdbx_strand_id
1 'polypeptide(L)'
;MNLIKLIKNRLTIFLIQISILIAAISFFEYNYDLNLQLFPKPDDTVVEQIFIIEWLVNYILFKSYEDMILIFTIWFIISIIPVLIYNDYKEVYSMNLITFFFSNFFFYAFLLNYYRPYFNANFLNLFIKTLILGITMIFFSIGTSLTLKAIRRPKFEMQQEDLHQIAESIRSKCPQCGTEFNSKPLFCYNCNYELKTGN
;
A
#
# COMPACT_ATOMS: atom_id res chain seq x y z
N MET A 1 17.40 -13.05 9.84
CA MET A 1 15.96 -12.69 9.81
C MET A 1 15.60 -12.38 8.35
N ASN A 2 14.54 -12.99 7.81
CA ASN A 2 14.25 -12.92 6.36
C ASN A 2 13.67 -11.53 6.01
N LEU A 3 14.39 -10.71 5.23
CA LEU A 3 14.04 -9.30 4.94
C LEU A 3 12.59 -9.14 4.42
N ILE A 4 12.13 -10.11 3.63
CA ILE A 4 10.77 -10.16 3.10
C ILE A 4 9.71 -10.26 4.22
N LYS A 5 10.00 -11.01 5.29
CA LYS A 5 9.09 -11.11 6.45
C LYS A 5 9.03 -9.79 7.23
N LEU A 6 10.13 -9.04 7.28
CA LEU A 6 10.17 -7.74 7.94
C LEU A 6 9.36 -6.69 7.16
N ILE A 7 9.52 -6.65 5.83
CA ILE A 7 8.77 -5.72 4.96
C ILE A 7 7.27 -6.00 4.97
N LYS A 8 6.87 -7.27 5.12
CA LYS A 8 5.46 -7.66 5.27
C LYS A 8 4.85 -7.35 6.64
N ASN A 9 5.63 -6.82 7.58
CA ASN A 9 5.08 -6.38 8.87
C ASN A 9 4.21 -5.13 8.66
N ARG A 10 2.97 -5.17 9.17
CA ARG A 10 2.03 -4.04 9.11
C ARG A 10 2.64 -2.74 9.64
N LEU A 11 3.38 -2.82 10.74
CA LEU A 11 4.04 -1.64 11.32
C LEU A 11 5.06 -1.03 10.34
N THR A 12 5.85 -1.86 9.67
CA THR A 12 6.84 -1.39 8.69
C THR A 12 6.17 -0.72 7.50
N ILE A 13 5.07 -1.29 6.99
CA ILE A 13 4.32 -0.68 5.89
C ILE A 13 3.70 0.65 6.33
N PHE A 14 3.13 0.72 7.53
CA PHE A 14 2.59 1.96 8.09
C PHE A 14 3.67 3.05 8.14
N LEU A 15 4.85 2.72 8.68
CA LEU A 15 5.97 3.65 8.77
C LEU A 15 6.44 4.11 7.39
N ILE A 16 6.49 3.21 6.40
CA ILE A 16 6.83 3.56 5.01
C ILE A 16 5.78 4.53 4.44
N GLN A 17 4.49 4.25 4.61
CA GLN A 17 3.42 5.10 4.11
C GLN A 17 3.47 6.50 4.72
N ILE A 18 3.63 6.61 6.03
CA ILE A 18 3.75 7.90 6.72
C ILE A 18 5.03 8.64 6.28
N SER A 19 6.16 7.94 6.14
CA SER A 19 7.41 8.56 5.67
C SER A 19 7.28 9.15 4.27
N ILE A 20 6.62 8.41 3.35
CA ILE A 20 6.38 8.88 1.99
C ILE A 20 5.36 10.03 1.98
N LEU A 21 4.34 10.00 2.84
CA LEU A 21 3.40 11.11 3.02
C LEU A 21 4.13 12.40 3.42
N ILE A 22 4.99 12.32 4.42
CA ILE A 22 5.79 13.44 4.90
C ILE A 22 6.69 13.97 3.78
N ALA A 23 7.40 13.07 3.09
CA ALA A 23 8.30 13.44 2.01
C ALA A 23 7.55 14.09 0.83
N ALA A 24 6.38 13.58 0.46
CA ALA A 24 5.58 14.13 -0.63
C ALA A 24 5.08 15.53 -0.32
N ILE A 25 4.49 15.75 0.87
CA ILE A 25 4.03 17.07 1.29
C ILE A 25 5.18 18.08 1.34
N SER A 26 6.34 17.67 1.88
CA SER A 26 7.53 18.51 1.91
C SER A 26 8.04 18.83 0.50
N PHE A 27 7.99 17.87 -0.43
CA PHE A 27 8.45 18.05 -1.81
C PHE A 27 7.59 19.05 -2.59
N PHE A 28 6.27 19.04 -2.37
CA PHE A 28 5.35 20.00 -2.98
C PHE A 28 5.28 21.34 -2.23
N GLU A 29 6.08 21.52 -1.17
CA GLU A 29 6.08 22.70 -0.31
C GLU A 29 4.68 23.07 0.19
N TYR A 30 3.80 22.06 0.34
CA TYR A 30 2.41 22.29 0.72
C TYR A 30 2.32 22.69 2.18
N ASN A 31 1.74 23.87 2.44
CA ASN A 31 1.56 24.40 3.78
C ASN A 31 0.17 25.03 3.97
N TYR A 32 -0.64 24.36 4.78
CA TYR A 32 -1.86 24.89 5.34
C TYR A 32 -1.54 25.61 6.64
N ASP A 33 -1.29 26.91 6.53
CA ASP A 33 -1.16 27.77 7.70
C ASP A 33 -2.52 27.89 8.41
N LEU A 34 -2.61 27.22 9.56
CA LEU A 34 -3.78 27.22 10.44
C LEU A 34 -3.76 28.43 11.39
N ASN A 35 -2.58 28.95 11.75
CA ASN A 35 -2.45 30.12 12.61
C ASN A 35 -3.11 31.36 12.00
N LEU A 36 -3.02 31.54 10.69
CA LEU A 36 -3.72 32.62 9.99
C LEU A 36 -5.25 32.55 10.12
N GLN A 37 -5.81 31.35 10.37
CA GLN A 37 -7.26 31.16 10.52
C GLN A 37 -7.73 31.17 11.98
N LEU A 38 -6.81 31.02 12.93
CA LEU A 38 -7.12 30.77 14.35
C LEU A 38 -6.84 31.97 15.26
N PHE A 39 -6.84 33.19 14.73
CA PHE A 39 -6.68 34.39 15.57
C PHE A 39 -7.97 34.73 16.35
N PRO A 40 -7.89 34.95 17.68
CA PRO A 40 -6.71 34.86 18.54
C PRO A 40 -6.38 33.42 18.95
N LYS A 41 -5.08 33.11 18.94
CA LYS A 41 -4.54 31.84 19.42
C LYS A 41 -4.92 31.65 20.91
N PRO A 42 -5.31 30.43 21.35
CA PRO A 42 -5.56 30.16 22.75
C PRO A 42 -4.29 30.38 23.58
N ASP A 43 -4.41 31.16 24.66
CA ASP A 43 -3.27 31.60 25.50
C ASP A 43 -2.47 30.42 26.10
N ASP A 44 -3.12 29.27 26.30
CA ASP A 44 -2.53 28.09 26.94
C ASP A 44 -1.78 27.14 25.97
N THR A 45 -1.75 27.44 24.66
CA THR A 45 -1.18 26.51 23.66
C THR A 45 0.33 26.75 23.46
N VAL A 46 1.13 25.74 23.78
CA VAL A 46 2.60 25.79 23.65
C VAL A 46 3.02 25.64 22.18
N VAL A 47 4.19 26.16 21.82
CA VAL A 47 4.72 26.19 20.43
C VAL A 47 4.79 24.79 19.81
N GLU A 48 5.20 23.79 20.58
CA GLU A 48 5.32 22.41 20.11
C GLU A 48 3.96 21.82 19.71
N GLN A 49 2.89 22.16 20.44
CA GLN A 49 1.54 21.68 20.14
C GLN A 49 1.02 22.27 18.83
N ILE A 50 1.32 23.55 18.57
CA ILE A 50 0.98 24.22 17.31
C ILE A 50 1.70 23.54 16.16
N PHE A 51 3.01 23.32 16.31
CA PHE A 51 3.81 22.66 15.28
C PHE A 51 3.24 21.28 14.93
N ILE A 52 2.89 20.47 15.93
CA ILE A 52 2.26 19.15 15.70
C ILE A 52 0.93 19.30 14.94
N ILE A 53 0.11 20.28 15.30
CA ILE A 53 -1.19 20.49 14.67
C ILE A 53 -1.03 20.96 13.23
N GLU A 54 -0.18 21.93 12.97
CA GLU A 54 0.13 22.41 11.61
C GLU A 54 0.66 21.27 10.73
N TRP A 55 1.57 20.48 11.29
CA TRP A 55 2.11 19.31 10.64
C TRP A 55 0.99 18.31 10.28
N LEU A 56 0.09 17.98 11.21
CA LEU A 56 -1.05 17.08 10.96
C LEU A 56 -2.04 17.65 9.93
N VAL A 57 -2.29 18.95 9.98
CA VAL A 57 -3.23 19.65 9.12
C VAL A 57 -2.80 19.59 7.65
N ASN A 58 -1.50 19.65 7.38
CA ASN A 58 -0.96 19.55 6.02
C ASN A 58 -1.26 18.21 5.32
N TYR A 59 -1.62 17.16 6.07
CA TYR A 59 -1.98 15.86 5.52
C TYR A 59 -3.48 15.71 5.23
N ILE A 60 -4.31 16.62 5.74
CA ILE A 60 -5.77 16.39 5.85
C ILE A 60 -6.56 17.56 5.25
N LEU A 61 -6.17 18.81 5.54
CA LEU A 61 -6.93 19.97 5.11
C LEU A 61 -6.40 20.56 3.81
N PHE A 62 -7.31 21.24 3.11
CA PHE A 62 -7.09 21.94 1.85
C PHE A 62 -7.92 23.22 1.81
N LYS A 63 -7.36 24.30 1.24
CA LYS A 63 -7.99 25.62 1.16
C LYS A 63 -8.71 25.78 -0.17
N SER A 64 -8.07 25.32 -1.26
CA SER A 64 -8.59 25.41 -2.62
C SER A 64 -8.98 24.05 -3.19
N TYR A 65 -9.61 24.05 -4.37
CA TYR A 65 -9.87 22.84 -5.14
C TYR A 65 -8.58 22.19 -5.66
N GLU A 66 -7.56 23.00 -5.97
CA GLU A 66 -6.25 22.51 -6.42
C GLU A 66 -5.53 21.77 -5.29
N ASP A 67 -5.53 22.34 -4.08
CA ASP A 67 -5.00 21.71 -2.87
C ASP A 67 -5.69 20.37 -2.61
N MET A 68 -7.02 20.32 -2.79
CA MET A 68 -7.80 19.09 -2.63
C MET A 68 -7.31 18.01 -3.59
N ILE A 69 -7.14 18.34 -4.87
CA ILE A 69 -6.61 17.40 -5.87
C ILE A 69 -5.23 16.92 -5.45
N LEU A 70 -4.33 17.82 -5.06
CA LEU A 70 -2.98 17.49 -4.64
C LEU A 70 -2.98 16.49 -3.46
N ILE A 71 -3.71 16.81 -2.39
CA ILE A 71 -3.81 15.95 -1.20
C ILE A 71 -4.40 14.58 -1.55
N PHE A 72 -5.46 14.54 -2.36
CA PHE A 72 -6.07 13.28 -2.78
C PHE A 72 -5.11 12.44 -3.63
N THR A 73 -4.40 13.06 -4.56
CA THR A 73 -3.39 12.39 -5.40
C THR A 73 -2.27 11.80 -4.54
N ILE A 74 -1.74 12.54 -3.56
CA ILE A 74 -0.72 12.03 -2.65
C ILE A 74 -1.24 10.81 -1.87
N TRP A 75 -2.43 10.91 -1.30
CA TRP A 75 -3.06 9.79 -0.59
C TRP A 75 -3.28 8.55 -1.48
N PHE A 76 -3.67 8.73 -2.74
CA PHE A 76 -3.80 7.63 -3.70
C PHE A 76 -2.46 6.99 -4.05
N ILE A 77 -1.41 7.78 -4.26
CA ILE A 77 -0.05 7.25 -4.51
C ILE A 77 0.40 6.38 -3.33
N ILE A 78 0.21 6.86 -2.10
CA ILE A 78 0.59 6.13 -0.88
C ILE A 78 -0.27 4.86 -0.71
N SER A 79 -1.53 4.90 -1.15
CA SER A 79 -2.44 3.76 -1.10
C SER A 79 -2.05 2.60 -2.00
N ILE A 80 -1.22 2.85 -3.02
CA ILE A 80 -0.69 1.81 -3.91
C ILE A 80 0.33 0.92 -3.16
N ILE A 81 0.99 1.42 -2.11
CA ILE A 81 2.04 0.67 -1.42
C ILE A 81 1.51 -0.66 -0.87
N PRO A 82 0.40 -0.72 -0.09
CA PRO A 82 -0.15 -2.00 0.35
C PRO A 82 -0.68 -2.86 -0.80
N VAL A 83 -1.16 -2.26 -1.90
CA VAL A 83 -1.60 -2.99 -3.12
C VAL A 83 -0.46 -3.80 -3.72
N LEU A 84 0.76 -3.27 -3.70
CA LEU A 84 1.93 -3.96 -4.25
C LEU A 84 2.42 -5.08 -3.34
N ILE A 85 2.20 -4.98 -2.03
CA ILE A 85 2.73 -5.90 -1.02
C ILE A 85 1.75 -7.04 -0.70
N TYR A 86 0.45 -6.73 -0.59
CA TYR A 86 -0.60 -7.68 -0.25
C TYR A 86 -1.33 -8.20 -1.50
N ASN A 87 -1.75 -9.46 -1.44
CA ASN A 87 -2.50 -10.10 -2.52
C ASN A 87 -4.03 -10.07 -2.30
N ASP A 88 -4.47 -9.78 -1.06
CA ASP A 88 -5.88 -9.68 -0.70
C ASP A 88 -6.29 -8.20 -0.56
N TYR A 89 -7.36 -7.82 -1.27
CA TYR A 89 -7.92 -6.47 -1.20
C TYR A 89 -8.33 -6.08 0.23
N LYS A 90 -8.71 -7.06 1.07
CA LYS A 90 -9.06 -6.84 2.48
C LYS A 90 -7.89 -6.31 3.29
N GLU A 91 -6.71 -6.89 3.09
CA GLU A 91 -5.50 -6.43 3.75
C GLU A 91 -5.07 -5.06 3.25
N VAL A 92 -5.20 -4.81 1.94
CA VAL A 92 -4.89 -3.53 1.30
C VAL A 92 -5.72 -2.40 1.89
N TYR A 93 -7.05 -2.47 1.81
CA TYR A 93 -7.88 -1.36 2.29
C TYR A 93 -7.78 -1.23 3.81
N SER A 94 -7.63 -2.33 4.55
CA SER A 94 -7.43 -2.29 6.01
C SER A 94 -6.15 -1.53 6.35
N MET A 95 -5.06 -1.78 5.63
CA MET A 95 -3.78 -1.07 5.85
C MET A 95 -3.90 0.42 5.53
N ASN A 96 -4.50 0.76 4.38
CA ASN A 96 -4.72 2.15 3.98
C ASN A 96 -5.62 2.89 4.97
N LEU A 97 -6.67 2.22 5.46
CA LEU A 97 -7.55 2.77 6.50
C LEU A 97 -6.81 3.02 7.81
N ILE A 98 -5.94 2.11 8.27
CA ILE A 98 -5.16 2.34 9.51
C ILE A 98 -4.31 3.60 9.37
N THR A 99 -3.58 3.75 8.27
CA THR A 99 -2.72 4.92 8.02
C THR A 99 -3.53 6.22 7.94
N PHE A 100 -4.67 6.16 7.25
CA PHE A 100 -5.60 7.28 7.13
C PHE A 100 -6.23 7.65 8.49
N PHE A 101 -6.81 6.69 9.19
CA PHE A 101 -7.48 6.91 10.48
C PHE A 101 -6.50 7.36 11.56
N PHE A 102 -5.28 6.83 11.59
CA PHE A 102 -4.27 7.25 12.56
C PHE A 102 -4.03 8.76 12.46
N SER A 103 -3.71 9.25 11.26
CA SER A 103 -3.42 10.67 11.04
C SER A 103 -4.63 11.55 11.36
N ASN A 104 -5.82 11.15 10.92
CA ASN A 104 -7.05 11.89 11.18
C ASN A 104 -7.45 11.88 12.65
N PHE A 105 -7.32 10.75 13.34
CA PHE A 105 -7.61 10.64 14.77
C PHE A 105 -6.77 11.62 15.58
N PHE A 106 -5.45 11.64 15.36
CA PHE A 106 -4.59 12.58 16.05
C PHE A 106 -4.91 14.02 15.68
N PHE A 107 -5.19 14.32 14.42
CA PHE A 107 -5.63 15.66 14.03
C PHE A 107 -6.87 16.12 14.81
N TYR A 108 -7.94 15.32 14.85
CA TYR A 108 -9.15 15.68 15.60
C TYR A 108 -8.93 15.75 17.11
N ALA A 109 -8.17 14.81 17.67
CA ALA A 109 -7.88 14.79 19.11
C ALA A 109 -7.10 16.05 19.53
N PHE A 110 -6.08 16.43 18.77
CA PHE A 110 -5.33 17.65 19.04
C PHE A 110 -6.17 18.90 18.80
N LEU A 111 -6.95 18.96 17.71
CA LEU A 111 -7.80 20.12 17.42
C LEU A 111 -8.89 20.33 18.50
N LEU A 112 -9.51 19.24 18.99
CA LEU A 112 -10.51 19.30 20.06
C LEU A 112 -9.91 19.79 21.39
N ASN A 113 -8.69 19.36 21.71
CA ASN A 113 -8.05 19.66 22.99
C ASN A 113 -7.45 21.07 23.01
N TYR A 114 -6.80 21.49 21.92
CA TYR A 114 -6.04 22.74 21.88
C TYR A 114 -6.78 23.87 21.17
N TYR A 115 -7.67 23.58 20.21
CA TYR A 115 -8.44 24.58 19.46
C TYR A 115 -9.94 24.32 19.50
N ARG A 116 -10.46 24.06 20.70
CA ARG A 116 -11.87 23.70 20.93
C ARG A 116 -12.88 24.63 20.25
N PRO A 117 -12.77 25.98 20.31
CA PRO A 117 -13.75 26.86 19.68
C PRO A 117 -13.82 26.65 18.15
N TYR A 118 -12.66 26.54 17.50
CA TYR A 118 -12.60 26.27 16.06
C TYR A 118 -13.08 24.88 15.71
N PHE A 119 -12.68 23.86 16.49
CA PHE A 119 -13.18 22.50 16.34
C PHE A 119 -14.71 22.48 16.38
N ASN A 120 -15.33 23.08 17.41
CA ASN A 120 -16.78 23.07 17.55
C ASN A 120 -17.49 23.80 16.40
N ALA A 121 -16.92 24.92 15.93
CA ALA A 121 -17.48 25.68 14.81
C ALA A 121 -17.39 24.94 13.47
N ASN A 122 -16.33 24.14 13.26
CA ASN A 122 -16.03 23.53 11.96
C ASN A 122 -16.15 22.01 11.93
N PHE A 123 -16.49 21.36 13.06
CA PHE A 123 -16.42 19.91 13.22
C PHE A 123 -17.16 19.18 12.10
N LEU A 124 -18.40 19.58 11.80
CA LEU A 124 -19.21 18.92 10.78
C LEU A 124 -18.57 19.01 9.40
N ASN A 125 -18.08 20.20 9.01
CA ASN A 125 -17.40 20.40 7.72
C ASN A 125 -16.12 19.58 7.62
N LEU A 126 -15.28 19.62 8.66
CA LEU A 126 -14.05 18.83 8.73
C LEU A 126 -14.37 17.33 8.64
N PHE A 127 -15.35 16.86 9.42
CA PHE A 127 -15.76 15.46 9.45
C PHE A 127 -16.29 14.98 8.10
N ILE A 128 -17.11 15.79 7.41
CA ILE A 128 -17.60 15.46 6.05
C ILE A 128 -16.43 15.34 5.07
N LYS A 129 -15.46 16.27 5.08
CA LYS A 129 -14.28 16.21 4.20
C LYS A 129 -13.48 14.92 4.44
N THR A 130 -13.25 14.57 5.70
CA THR A 130 -12.57 13.31 6.08
C THR A 130 -13.36 12.09 5.63
N LEU A 131 -14.68 12.09 5.80
CA LEU A 131 -15.53 10.98 5.38
C LEU A 131 -15.50 10.80 3.86
N ILE A 132 -15.56 11.88 3.08
CA ILE A 132 -15.45 11.85 1.62
C ILE A 132 -14.11 11.22 1.23
N LEU A 133 -12.99 11.74 1.75
CA LEU A 133 -11.66 11.21 1.44
C LEU A 133 -11.52 9.74 1.85
N GLY A 134 -11.99 9.37 3.04
CA GLY A 134 -11.94 8.00 3.54
C GLY A 134 -12.74 7.02 2.66
N ILE A 135 -13.95 7.41 2.23
CA ILE A 135 -14.76 6.60 1.32
C ILE A 135 -14.07 6.47 -0.05
N THR A 136 -13.57 7.57 -0.61
CA THR A 136 -12.86 7.54 -1.89
C THR A 136 -11.62 6.63 -1.83
N MET A 137 -10.88 6.67 -0.72
CA MET A 137 -9.73 5.80 -0.47
C MET A 137 -10.09 4.32 -0.40
N ILE A 138 -11.24 3.95 0.20
CA ILE A 138 -11.71 2.57 0.23
C ILE A 138 -12.01 2.07 -1.19
N PHE A 139 -12.79 2.84 -1.96
CA PHE A 139 -13.14 2.46 -3.34
C PHE A 139 -11.89 2.37 -4.22
N PHE A 140 -10.97 3.33 -4.09
CA PHE A 140 -9.70 3.32 -4.80
C PHE A 140 -8.86 2.09 -4.45
N SER A 141 -8.74 1.75 -3.16
CA SER A 141 -7.96 0.59 -2.69
C SER A 141 -8.53 -0.74 -3.21
N ILE A 142 -9.85 -0.90 -3.16
CA ILE A 142 -10.53 -2.10 -3.66
C ILE A 142 -10.38 -2.17 -5.18
N GLY A 143 -10.69 -1.08 -5.89
CA GLY A 143 -10.61 -0.99 -7.34
C GLY A 143 -9.22 -1.32 -7.86
N THR A 144 -8.19 -0.65 -7.34
CA THR A 144 -6.79 -0.89 -7.73
C THR A 144 -6.33 -2.31 -7.43
N SER A 145 -6.68 -2.86 -6.26
CA SER A 145 -6.34 -4.25 -5.91
C SER A 145 -6.96 -5.26 -6.88
N LEU A 146 -8.24 -5.08 -7.23
CA LEU A 146 -8.94 -5.95 -8.19
C LEU A 146 -8.37 -5.82 -9.60
N THR A 147 -8.15 -4.59 -10.09
CA THR A 147 -7.56 -4.33 -11.40
C THR A 147 -6.17 -4.94 -11.52
N LEU A 148 -5.32 -4.75 -10.51
CA LEU A 148 -3.95 -5.28 -10.51
C LEU A 148 -3.95 -6.82 -10.47
N LYS A 149 -4.90 -7.42 -9.73
CA LYS A 149 -5.09 -8.88 -9.70
C LYS A 149 -5.56 -9.43 -11.05
N ALA A 150 -6.47 -8.74 -11.73
CA ALA A 150 -6.91 -9.11 -13.07
C ALA A 150 -5.76 -9.07 -14.10
N ILE A 151 -4.89 -8.06 -14.02
CA ILE A 151 -3.71 -7.93 -14.89
C ILE A 151 -2.66 -9.02 -14.60
N ARG A 152 -2.49 -9.42 -13.33
CA ARG A 152 -1.48 -10.42 -12.92
C ARG A 152 -1.88 -11.87 -13.23
N ARG A 153 -3.18 -12.21 -13.22
CA ARG A 153 -3.69 -13.57 -13.48
C ARG A 153 -3.20 -14.21 -14.79
N PRO A 154 -3.35 -13.59 -15.97
CA PRO A 154 -2.98 -14.22 -17.23
C PRO A 154 -1.48 -14.53 -17.31
N LYS A 155 -0.64 -13.73 -16.65
CA LYS A 155 0.81 -13.96 -16.61
C LYS A 155 1.18 -15.20 -15.80
N PHE A 156 0.45 -15.51 -14.73
CA PHE A 156 0.71 -16.69 -13.90
C PHE A 156 0.24 -17.97 -14.59
N GLU A 157 -0.91 -17.94 -15.27
CA GLU A 157 -1.44 -19.07 -16.03
C GLU A 157 -0.52 -19.44 -17.20
N MET A 158 -0.07 -18.46 -18.00
CA MET A 158 0.93 -18.68 -19.05
C MET A 158 2.25 -19.23 -18.50
N GLN A 159 2.75 -18.69 -17.39
CA GLN A 159 4.00 -19.16 -16.81
C GLN A 159 3.90 -20.59 -16.26
N GLN A 160 2.72 -20.98 -15.79
CA GLN A 160 2.45 -22.34 -15.32
C GLN A 160 2.32 -23.33 -16.49
N GLU A 161 1.70 -22.92 -17.60
CA GLU A 161 1.69 -23.69 -18.84
C GLU A 161 3.09 -23.90 -19.41
N ASP A 162 3.92 -22.84 -19.46
CA ASP A 162 5.32 -22.95 -19.92
C ASP A 162 6.13 -23.91 -19.05
N LEU A 163 5.98 -23.84 -17.72
CA LEU A 163 6.63 -24.77 -16.80
C LEU A 163 6.14 -26.21 -17.00
N HIS A 164 4.85 -26.40 -17.29
CA HIS A 164 4.30 -27.72 -17.57
C HIS A 164 4.82 -28.29 -18.90
N GLN A 165 4.92 -27.47 -19.94
CA GLN A 165 5.51 -27.85 -21.23
C GLN A 165 7.00 -28.18 -21.09
N ILE A 166 7.76 -27.40 -20.31
CA ILE A 166 9.15 -27.70 -20.00
C ILE A 166 9.24 -29.04 -19.25
N ALA A 167 8.40 -29.24 -18.23
CA ALA A 167 8.36 -30.48 -17.45
C ALA A 167 8.00 -31.72 -18.29
N GLU A 168 7.11 -31.57 -19.28
CA GLU A 168 6.81 -32.64 -20.24
C GLU A 168 7.97 -32.88 -21.22
N SER A 169 8.65 -31.83 -21.68
CA SER A 169 9.79 -31.93 -22.61
C SER A 169 11.03 -32.62 -22.01
N ILE A 170 11.15 -32.63 -20.68
CA ILE A 170 12.22 -33.34 -19.96
C ILE A 170 11.83 -34.73 -19.49
N ARG A 171 10.56 -35.15 -19.68
CA ARG A 171 10.18 -36.54 -19.43
C ARG A 171 10.80 -37.44 -20.49
N SER A 172 11.46 -38.50 -20.04
CA SER A 172 12.09 -39.48 -20.92
C SER A 172 11.70 -40.90 -20.50
N LYS A 173 11.73 -41.83 -21.44
CA LYS A 173 11.39 -43.24 -21.19
C LYS A 173 12.55 -44.11 -21.64
N CYS A 174 12.93 -45.08 -20.80
CA CYS A 174 13.97 -46.03 -21.15
C CYS A 174 13.49 -46.90 -22.31
N PRO A 175 14.22 -46.97 -23.44
CA PRO A 175 13.82 -47.79 -24.59
C PRO A 175 13.92 -49.29 -24.30
N GLN A 176 14.71 -49.71 -23.31
CA GLN A 176 14.96 -51.12 -23.01
C GLN A 176 13.96 -51.72 -22.01
N CYS A 177 13.59 -50.99 -20.95
CA CYS A 177 12.71 -51.51 -19.90
C CYS A 177 11.42 -50.70 -19.68
N GLY A 178 11.23 -49.62 -20.43
CA GLY A 178 10.03 -48.80 -20.35
C GLY A 178 9.90 -47.96 -19.07
N THR A 179 10.95 -47.85 -18.25
CA THR A 179 10.95 -47.00 -17.05
C THR A 179 10.86 -45.53 -17.44
N GLU A 180 9.99 -44.77 -16.79
CA GLU A 180 9.76 -43.34 -17.05
C GLU A 180 10.56 -42.47 -16.07
N PHE A 181 11.09 -41.37 -16.57
CA PHE A 181 11.88 -40.41 -15.82
C PHE A 181 11.28 -39.02 -15.97
N ASN A 182 11.19 -38.28 -14.87
CA ASN A 182 10.85 -36.85 -14.88
C ASN A 182 12.09 -35.96 -15.15
N SER A 183 13.08 -36.51 -15.85
CA SER A 183 14.35 -35.84 -16.18
C SER A 183 15.02 -36.55 -17.37
N LYS A 184 16.19 -36.06 -17.80
CA LYS A 184 17.05 -36.69 -18.82
C LYS A 184 18.27 -37.35 -18.14
N PRO A 185 18.13 -38.53 -17.51
CA PRO A 185 19.26 -39.23 -16.90
C PRO A 185 20.16 -39.85 -17.97
N LEU A 186 21.46 -39.92 -17.70
CA LEU A 186 22.45 -40.61 -18.55
C LEU A 186 22.32 -42.14 -18.50
N PHE A 187 21.80 -42.67 -17.40
CA PHE A 187 21.63 -44.11 -17.18
C PHE A 187 20.24 -44.42 -16.62
N CYS A 188 19.66 -45.53 -17.07
CA CYS A 188 18.42 -46.04 -16.49
C CYS A 188 18.70 -46.74 -15.16
N TYR A 189 18.12 -46.28 -14.04
CA TYR A 189 18.32 -46.91 -12.72
C TYR A 189 17.82 -48.36 -12.63
N ASN A 190 16.86 -48.74 -13.48
CA ASN A 190 16.23 -50.07 -13.41
C ASN A 190 17.00 -51.15 -14.20
N CYS A 191 17.51 -50.83 -15.39
CA CYS A 191 18.19 -51.80 -16.25
C CYS A 191 19.66 -51.46 -16.56
N ASN A 192 20.18 -50.37 -15.96
CA ASN A 192 21.53 -49.84 -16.19
C ASN A 192 21.87 -49.52 -17.66
N TYR A 193 20.86 -49.43 -18.53
CA TYR A 193 21.05 -49.04 -19.92
C TYR A 193 21.48 -47.58 -20.03
N GLU A 194 22.50 -47.31 -20.85
CA GLU A 194 22.98 -45.96 -21.15
C GLU A 194 21.99 -45.26 -22.09
N LEU A 195 21.39 -44.18 -21.59
CA LEU A 195 20.43 -43.38 -22.32
C LEU A 195 21.21 -42.28 -23.06
N LYS A 196 21.58 -42.55 -24.32
CA LYS A 196 22.24 -41.54 -25.16
C LYS A 196 21.36 -40.29 -25.25
N THR A 197 21.86 -39.16 -24.75
CA THR A 197 21.26 -37.85 -24.99
C THR A 197 21.35 -37.56 -26.49
N GLY A 198 20.23 -37.67 -27.22
CA GLY A 198 20.16 -37.24 -28.62
C GLY A 198 20.47 -35.75 -28.73
N ASN A 199 21.20 -35.39 -29.80
CA ASN A 199 21.55 -34.02 -30.21
C ASN A 199 20.38 -33.03 -30.10
#